data_AF-A0A2V6DWC7-F1
#
_entry.id   AF-A0A2V6DWC7-F1
#
_cell.length_a   1.000
_cell.length_b   1.000
_cell.length_c   1.000
_cell.angle_alpha   90.00
_cell.angle_beta   90.00
_cell.angle_gamma   90.00
#
_symmetry.space_group_name_H-M   'P 1'
#
loop_
_entity.id
_entity.type
_entity.pdbx_description
1 polymer ?
#
loop_
_entity_poly.entity_id
_entity_poly.type
_entity_poly.pdbx_seq_one_letter_code
_entity_poly.pdbx_strand_id
1 'polypeptide(L)'
;MSFSDLNDLPLSGQTLSLDLVFSGNSFVRLFKSTNSTFLLLPMLDVFGAGTINNPTGSGYLFDQAGNPISSVTSFGGSVTADSGGEAFRLALGGFFPLLADGPFPPDIYGAHLDITLPNGSAFDVIGGELGLFPNASQPWHDQFQIGDVPDSGCTLFLAVIAVALLFSLDAAIRRCPCSQRLHRP
;
A
#
# COMPACT_ATOMS: atom_id res chain seq x y z
N MET A 1 1.63 -2.11 -11.48
CA MET A 1 2.15 -0.96 -12.26
C MET A 1 3.38 -1.42 -13.03
N SER A 2 3.57 -0.95 -14.25
CA SER A 2 4.75 -1.27 -15.08
C SER A 2 5.81 -0.17 -14.90
N PHE A 3 7.07 -0.57 -14.75
CA PHE A 3 8.22 0.32 -14.63
C PHE A 3 8.93 0.52 -15.97
N SER A 4 8.22 0.94 -17.01
CA SER A 4 8.80 1.11 -18.35
C SER A 4 10.01 2.06 -18.37
N ASP A 5 10.06 3.01 -17.43
CA ASP A 5 11.15 3.99 -17.32
C ASP A 5 12.44 3.39 -16.77
N LEU A 6 12.43 2.13 -16.31
CA LEU A 6 13.59 1.40 -15.83
C LEU A 6 14.19 0.44 -16.88
N ASN A 7 13.61 0.41 -18.09
CA ASN A 7 14.18 -0.37 -19.19
C ASN A 7 15.58 0.13 -19.53
N ASP A 8 16.47 -0.81 -19.87
CA ASP A 8 17.87 -0.53 -20.23
C ASP A 8 18.68 0.16 -19.12
N LEU A 9 18.19 0.16 -17.88
CA LEU A 9 18.91 0.67 -16.73
C LEU A 9 20.18 -0.17 -16.51
N PRO A 10 21.38 0.41 -16.64
CA PRO A 10 22.60 -0.37 -16.52
C PRO A 10 22.78 -0.84 -15.08
N LEU A 11 23.14 -2.11 -14.85
CA LEU A 11 23.44 -2.61 -13.51
C LEU A 11 24.93 -2.37 -13.20
N SER A 12 25.26 -1.17 -12.71
CA SER A 12 26.64 -0.67 -12.56
C SER A 12 26.99 -0.24 -11.14
N GLY A 13 26.31 -0.80 -10.13
CA GLY A 13 26.62 -0.47 -8.74
C GLY A 13 26.07 0.88 -8.28
N GLN A 14 25.24 1.54 -9.08
CA GLN A 14 24.73 2.87 -8.76
C GLN A 14 23.67 2.81 -7.65
N THR A 15 23.52 3.93 -6.95
CA THR A 15 22.43 4.15 -6.01
C THR A 15 21.28 4.90 -6.67
N LEU A 16 20.05 4.49 -6.39
CA LEU A 16 18.80 5.06 -6.85
C LEU A 16 17.91 5.33 -5.64
N SER A 17 17.20 6.45 -5.70
CA SER A 17 16.11 6.80 -4.78
C SER A 17 14.82 6.77 -5.57
N LEU A 18 13.86 5.94 -5.19
CA LEU A 18 12.63 5.69 -5.92
C LEU A 18 11.42 5.87 -5.02
N ASP A 19 10.47 6.67 -5.48
CA ASP A 19 9.14 6.76 -4.90
C ASP A 19 8.13 6.01 -5.75
N LEU A 20 7.49 5.02 -5.14
CA LEU A 20 6.41 4.25 -5.73
C LEU A 20 5.10 4.76 -5.16
N VAL A 21 4.35 5.53 -5.96
CA VAL A 21 3.08 6.13 -5.54
C VAL A 21 1.93 5.44 -6.27
N PHE A 22 0.90 5.04 -5.54
CA PHE A 22 -0.33 4.55 -6.17
C PHE A 22 -1.05 5.72 -6.87
N SER A 23 -1.42 5.52 -8.14
CA SER A 23 -2.03 6.56 -8.97
C SER A 23 -3.44 6.90 -8.51
N GLY A 24 -3.90 8.13 -8.78
CA GLY A 24 -5.31 8.50 -8.61
C GLY A 24 -5.76 8.65 -7.16
N ASN A 25 -4.83 8.94 -6.22
CA ASN A 25 -5.09 8.95 -4.77
C ASN A 25 -5.58 7.59 -4.21
N SER A 26 -5.37 6.50 -4.95
CA SER A 26 -5.68 5.17 -4.45
C SER A 26 -4.70 4.77 -3.34
N PHE A 27 -5.13 3.85 -2.49
CA PHE A 27 -4.32 3.26 -1.43
C PHE A 27 -4.54 1.76 -1.32
N VAL A 28 -3.62 1.09 -0.63
CA VAL A 28 -3.78 -0.29 -0.17
C VAL A 28 -4.06 -0.25 1.32
N ARG A 29 -5.22 -0.77 1.74
CA ARG A 29 -5.58 -0.95 3.14
C ARG A 29 -5.50 -2.42 3.53
N LEU A 30 -4.71 -2.71 4.54
CA LEU A 30 -4.54 -4.07 5.07
C LEU A 30 -5.57 -4.35 6.16
N PHE A 31 -6.13 -5.56 6.22
CA PHE A 31 -7.00 -5.97 7.32
C PHE A 31 -6.22 -6.64 8.45
N LYS A 32 -6.79 -6.65 9.67
CA LYS A 32 -6.03 -7.05 10.88
C LYS A 32 -5.60 -8.50 10.81
N SER A 33 -6.40 -9.31 10.11
CA SER A 33 -6.15 -10.72 9.82
C SER A 33 -4.98 -10.95 8.89
N THR A 34 -4.53 -9.95 8.14
CA THR A 34 -3.63 -10.15 6.98
C THR A 34 -2.40 -9.25 6.97
N ASN A 35 -2.32 -8.29 7.89
CA ASN A 35 -1.20 -7.35 7.98
C ASN A 35 0.18 -8.04 8.06
N SER A 36 0.29 -9.15 8.80
CA SER A 36 1.55 -9.85 9.04
C SER A 36 2.06 -10.66 7.85
N THR A 37 1.26 -10.76 6.79
CA THR A 37 1.54 -11.67 5.66
C THR A 37 1.47 -10.98 4.30
N PHE A 38 1.21 -9.68 4.29
CA PHE A 38 1.29 -8.86 3.11
C PHE A 38 2.75 -8.61 2.72
N LEU A 39 3.04 -8.72 1.43
CA LEU A 39 4.33 -8.41 0.85
C LEU A 39 4.13 -7.48 -0.35
N LEU A 40 4.66 -6.27 -0.25
CA LEU A 40 4.83 -5.37 -1.40
C LEU A 40 6.27 -5.54 -1.90
N LEU A 41 6.43 -5.84 -3.18
CA LEU A 41 7.70 -6.28 -3.76
C LEU A 41 7.91 -5.64 -5.14
N PRO A 42 8.62 -4.51 -5.24
CA PRO A 42 9.17 -4.04 -6.51
C PRO A 42 10.18 -5.05 -7.05
N MET A 43 10.06 -5.34 -8.34
CA MET A 43 10.90 -6.31 -9.06
C MET A 43 11.33 -5.71 -10.41
N LEU A 44 12.55 -6.04 -10.83
CA LEU A 44 13.00 -5.85 -12.21
C LEU A 44 12.92 -7.18 -12.95
N ASP A 45 12.46 -7.14 -14.19
CA ASP A 45 12.65 -8.23 -15.12
C ASP A 45 14.03 -8.05 -15.77
N VAL A 46 14.89 -9.07 -15.62
CA VAL A 46 16.29 -9.01 -16.02
C VAL A 46 16.59 -10.18 -16.95
N PHE A 47 17.39 -9.94 -17.98
CA PHE A 47 17.89 -10.98 -18.88
C PHE A 47 19.41 -10.99 -18.93
N GLY A 48 20.03 -12.15 -18.76
CA GLY A 48 21.48 -12.28 -18.83
C GLY A 48 21.98 -13.63 -18.31
N ALA A 49 23.30 -13.80 -18.26
CA ALA A 49 23.94 -15.06 -17.87
C ALA A 49 24.95 -14.86 -16.73
N GLY A 50 25.08 -15.87 -15.85
CA GLY A 50 26.04 -15.87 -14.75
C GLY A 50 25.41 -15.54 -13.39
N THR A 51 26.20 -15.06 -12.43
CA THR A 51 25.69 -14.71 -11.09
C THR A 51 25.63 -13.20 -10.92
N ILE A 52 24.49 -12.72 -10.43
CA ILE A 52 24.32 -11.32 -10.02
C ILE A 52 23.98 -11.26 -8.53
N ASN A 53 24.59 -10.32 -7.82
CA ASN A 53 24.20 -10.03 -6.45
C ASN A 53 22.82 -9.37 -6.46
N ASN A 54 22.04 -9.55 -5.40
CA ASN A 54 20.81 -8.79 -5.23
C ASN A 54 21.17 -7.32 -4.93
N PRO A 55 20.26 -6.40 -5.26
CA PRO A 55 20.34 -5.03 -4.79
C PRO A 55 20.41 -4.99 -3.25
N THR A 56 21.05 -3.96 -2.73
CA THR A 56 21.13 -3.69 -1.28
C THR A 56 20.60 -2.30 -0.99
N GLY A 57 20.11 -2.07 0.22
CA GLY A 57 19.56 -0.77 0.55
C GLY A 57 18.52 -0.80 1.65
N SER A 58 17.66 0.21 1.64
CA SER A 58 16.63 0.44 2.63
C SER A 58 15.36 0.99 1.98
N GLY A 59 14.23 0.84 2.64
CA GLY A 59 13.02 1.52 2.25
C GLY A 59 11.97 1.54 3.35
N TYR A 60 10.91 2.31 3.13
CA TYR A 60 9.74 2.38 4.01
C TYR A 60 8.45 2.54 3.20
N LEU A 61 7.33 2.07 3.77
CA LEU A 61 6.00 2.42 3.30
C LEU A 61 5.59 3.79 3.85
N PHE A 62 4.76 4.55 3.15
CA PHE A 62 4.28 5.87 3.61
C PHE A 62 2.76 6.09 3.51
N ASP A 63 2.25 6.98 4.37
CA ASP A 63 0.86 7.44 4.41
C ASP A 63 0.56 8.54 3.36
N GLN A 64 -0.67 9.05 3.35
CA GLN A 64 -1.10 10.10 2.42
C GLN A 64 -0.27 11.39 2.52
N ALA A 65 0.25 11.71 3.70
CA ALA A 65 1.07 12.89 3.94
C ALA A 65 2.57 12.62 3.65
N GLY A 66 2.92 11.42 3.21
CA GLY A 66 4.30 11.00 2.95
C GLY A 66 5.06 10.60 4.21
N ASN A 67 4.39 10.46 5.36
CA ASN A 67 5.07 10.02 6.58
C ASN A 67 5.30 8.51 6.55
N PRO A 68 6.46 8.03 7.01
CA PRO A 68 6.73 6.60 7.11
C PRO A 68 5.75 5.88 8.05
N ILE A 69 5.19 4.75 7.60
CA ILE A 69 4.27 3.90 8.38
C ILE A 69 4.85 2.52 8.75
N SER A 70 6.07 2.22 8.29
CA SER A 70 6.81 0.99 8.64
C SER A 70 8.24 1.31 9.08
N SER A 71 8.87 0.40 9.82
CA SER A 71 10.32 0.48 10.04
C SER A 71 11.08 0.25 8.73
N VAL A 72 12.27 0.85 8.63
CA VAL A 72 13.19 0.64 7.50
C VAL A 72 13.49 -0.86 7.35
N THR A 73 13.24 -1.41 6.17
CA THR A 73 13.55 -2.81 5.85
C THR A 73 14.80 -2.87 4.98
N SER A 74 15.79 -3.67 5.39
CA SER A 74 16.98 -3.96 4.60
C SER A 74 16.80 -5.21 3.74
N PHE A 75 17.31 -5.20 2.51
CA PHE A 75 17.21 -6.31 1.56
C PHE A 75 18.58 -6.64 0.93
N GLY A 76 18.74 -7.89 0.44
CA GLY A 76 19.99 -8.41 -0.14
C GLY A 76 19.88 -9.89 -0.57
N GLY A 77 20.99 -10.48 -1.03
CA GLY A 77 21.08 -11.88 -1.54
C GLY A 77 21.80 -11.99 -2.90
N SER A 78 21.53 -13.06 -3.67
CA SER A 78 22.04 -13.25 -5.03
C SER A 78 21.16 -14.19 -5.85
N VAL A 79 21.14 -14.03 -7.16
CA VAL A 79 20.50 -14.95 -8.12
C VAL A 79 21.55 -15.42 -9.13
N THR A 80 21.50 -16.70 -9.50
CA THR A 80 22.35 -17.27 -10.55
C THR A 80 21.48 -17.64 -11.73
N ALA A 81 21.85 -17.10 -12.88
CA ALA A 81 21.28 -17.36 -14.18
C ALA A 81 22.10 -18.40 -14.95
N ASP A 82 21.43 -19.28 -15.68
CA ASP A 82 22.07 -20.28 -16.54
C ASP A 82 23.04 -19.67 -17.57
N SER A 83 24.04 -20.44 -18.00
CA SER A 83 25.11 -19.97 -18.90
C SER A 83 24.64 -19.59 -20.31
N GLY A 84 23.42 -20.01 -20.69
CA GLY A 84 22.79 -19.66 -21.97
C GLY A 84 22.07 -18.31 -21.97
N GLY A 85 21.98 -17.66 -20.81
CA GLY A 85 21.15 -16.48 -20.61
C GLY A 85 19.70 -16.86 -20.33
N GLU A 86 19.13 -16.30 -19.27
CA GLU A 86 17.72 -16.49 -18.95
C GLU A 86 17.09 -15.20 -18.42
N ALA A 87 15.76 -15.11 -18.59
CA ALA A 87 14.96 -14.06 -18.00
C ALA A 87 14.54 -14.47 -16.59
N PHE A 88 14.76 -13.61 -15.59
CA PHE A 88 14.30 -13.83 -14.23
C PHE A 88 13.89 -12.51 -13.56
N ARG A 89 13.16 -12.62 -12.45
CA ARG A 89 12.74 -11.47 -11.64
C ARG A 89 13.73 -11.21 -10.52
N LEU A 90 14.36 -10.05 -10.55
CA LEU A 90 15.22 -9.56 -9.49
C LEU A 90 14.40 -8.70 -8.52
N ALA A 91 14.16 -9.22 -7.32
CA ALA A 91 13.51 -8.47 -6.26
C ALA A 91 14.38 -7.29 -5.83
N LEU A 92 13.80 -6.08 -5.84
CA LEU A 92 14.47 -4.86 -5.43
C LEU A 92 14.42 -4.63 -3.92
N GLY A 93 13.42 -5.19 -3.25
CA GLY A 93 13.25 -5.10 -1.80
C GLY A 93 11.85 -5.52 -1.38
N GLY A 94 11.72 -6.27 -0.29
CA GLY A 94 10.42 -6.72 0.22
C GLY A 94 9.95 -5.86 1.39
N PHE A 95 8.73 -5.34 1.31
CA PHE A 95 8.08 -4.64 2.41
C PHE A 95 7.11 -5.57 3.11
N PHE A 96 7.43 -5.86 4.37
CA PHE A 96 6.51 -6.55 5.27
C PHE A 96 5.97 -5.52 6.25
N PRO A 97 4.65 -5.48 6.53
CA PRO A 97 4.14 -4.73 7.66
C PRO A 97 4.57 -5.46 8.93
N LEU A 98 5.76 -5.15 9.42
CA LEU A 98 6.11 -5.39 10.81
C LEU A 98 5.15 -4.53 11.64
N LEU A 99 4.34 -5.23 12.44
CA LEU A 99 3.52 -4.72 13.51
C LEU A 99 4.30 -3.67 14.33
N ALA A 100 4.26 -2.41 13.90
CA ALA A 100 4.43 -1.28 14.79
C ALA A 100 3.03 -1.00 15.39
N ASP A 101 2.97 -0.62 16.66
CA ASP A 101 1.75 -0.25 17.40
C ASP A 101 1.07 1.03 16.85
N GLY A 102 0.92 1.14 15.54
CA GLY A 102 0.33 2.25 14.82
C GLY A 102 -1.18 2.07 14.60
N PRO A 103 -1.87 3.14 14.14
CA PRO A 103 -3.29 3.10 13.86
C PRO A 103 -3.62 2.00 12.84
N PHE A 104 -4.59 1.16 13.18
CA PHE A 104 -5.01 0.03 12.36
C PHE A 104 -6.43 0.26 11.81
N PRO A 105 -6.71 -0.02 10.52
CA PRO A 105 -5.78 -0.47 9.48
C PRO A 105 -4.96 0.68 8.88
N PRO A 106 -3.68 0.47 8.53
CA PRO A 106 -2.90 1.49 7.83
C PRO A 106 -3.35 1.60 6.37
N ASP A 107 -3.51 2.82 5.89
CA ASP A 107 -3.64 3.14 4.46
C ASP A 107 -2.24 3.38 3.89
N ILE A 108 -1.82 2.52 2.98
CA ILE A 108 -0.53 2.59 2.30
C ILE A 108 -0.74 3.32 0.99
N TYR A 109 -0.12 4.49 0.83
CA TYR A 109 -0.20 5.29 -0.41
C TYR A 109 1.00 5.05 -1.33
N GLY A 110 2.06 4.44 -0.80
CA GLY A 110 3.23 4.11 -1.58
C GLY A 110 4.39 3.56 -0.76
N ALA A 111 5.54 3.46 -1.42
CA ALA A 111 6.80 3.01 -0.84
C ALA A 111 7.96 3.87 -1.34
N HIS A 112 8.88 4.20 -0.45
CA HIS A 112 10.15 4.84 -0.77
C HIS A 112 11.28 3.81 -0.69
N LEU A 113 12.19 3.83 -1.65
CA LEU A 113 13.35 2.95 -1.72
C LEU A 113 14.64 3.71 -1.99
N ASP A 114 15.63 3.50 -1.14
CA ASP A 114 17.03 3.80 -1.40
C ASP A 114 17.75 2.49 -1.74
N ILE A 115 18.12 2.31 -3.00
CA ILE A 115 18.62 1.04 -3.54
C ILE A 115 19.99 1.27 -4.15
N THR A 116 20.97 0.47 -3.76
CA THR A 116 22.21 0.28 -4.52
C THR A 116 22.05 -0.96 -5.38
N LEU A 117 21.99 -0.74 -6.70
CA LEU A 117 21.93 -1.82 -7.68
C LEU A 117 23.23 -2.61 -7.69
N PRO A 118 23.20 -3.89 -8.07
CA PRO A 118 24.41 -4.69 -8.22
C PRO A 118 25.24 -4.24 -9.43
N ASN A 119 26.51 -4.65 -9.44
CA ASN A 119 27.31 -4.68 -10.66
C ASN A 119 26.97 -5.96 -11.44
N GLY A 120 26.51 -5.79 -12.67
CA GLY A 120 26.03 -6.90 -13.50
C GLY A 120 26.00 -6.54 -14.97
N SER A 121 27.15 -6.17 -15.56
CA SER A 121 27.24 -5.79 -16.98
C SER A 121 26.89 -6.90 -17.99
N ALA A 122 26.68 -8.13 -17.52
CA ALA A 122 26.22 -9.27 -18.32
C ALA A 122 24.69 -9.41 -18.30
N PHE A 123 23.99 -8.47 -17.67
CA PHE A 123 22.56 -8.48 -17.46
C PHE A 123 21.95 -7.15 -17.90
N ASP A 124 20.85 -7.25 -18.64
CA ASP A 124 20.06 -6.12 -19.10
C ASP A 124 18.72 -6.09 -18.33
N VAL A 125 18.30 -4.90 -17.92
CA VAL A 125 16.96 -4.69 -17.36
C VAL A 125 15.99 -4.54 -18.53
N ILE A 126 15.07 -5.49 -18.64
CA ILE A 126 14.09 -5.56 -19.74
C ILE A 126 12.68 -5.11 -19.32
N GLY A 127 12.49 -4.84 -18.03
CA GLY A 127 11.22 -4.43 -17.48
C GLY A 127 11.23 -4.32 -15.97
N GLY A 128 10.05 -4.04 -15.42
CA GLY A 128 9.82 -4.12 -14.00
C GLY A 128 8.35 -4.07 -13.64
N GLU A 129 8.05 -4.64 -12.48
CA GLU A 129 6.71 -4.73 -11.93
C GLU A 129 6.70 -4.50 -10.43
N LEU A 130 5.65 -3.83 -9.94
CA LEU A 130 5.32 -3.81 -8.52
C LEU A 130 4.34 -4.94 -8.19
N GLY A 131 4.81 -5.94 -7.44
CA GLY A 131 3.98 -7.03 -6.96
C GLY A 131 3.33 -6.71 -5.61
N LEU A 132 2.06 -7.08 -5.46
CA LEU A 132 1.31 -7.09 -4.21
C LEU A 132 0.93 -8.53 -3.92
N PHE A 133 1.57 -9.15 -2.93
CA PHE A 133 1.41 -10.56 -2.63
C PHE A 133 0.72 -10.73 -1.27
N PRO A 134 -0.52 -11.25 -1.23
CA PRO A 134 -1.04 -11.84 0.00
C PRO A 134 -0.27 -13.12 0.35
N ASN A 135 -0.39 -13.60 1.59
CA ASN A 135 0.08 -14.94 1.95
C ASN A 135 -0.36 -15.95 0.90
N ALA A 136 0.55 -16.81 0.45
CA ALA A 136 0.40 -17.76 -0.65
C ALA A 136 -0.72 -18.84 -0.46
N SER A 137 -1.57 -18.73 0.55
CA SER A 137 -2.51 -19.79 0.97
C SER A 137 -3.99 -19.43 0.90
N GLN A 138 -4.40 -18.18 0.63
CA GLN A 138 -5.83 -17.81 0.67
C GLN A 138 -6.26 -16.80 -0.42
N PRO A 139 -7.52 -16.87 -0.88
CA PRO A 139 -8.04 -16.04 -1.97
C PRO A 139 -8.10 -14.54 -1.63
N TRP A 140 -7.98 -13.71 -2.67
CA TRP A 140 -7.71 -12.27 -2.63
C TRP A 140 -8.77 -11.39 -1.96
N HIS A 141 -10.05 -11.80 -1.93
CA HIS A 141 -11.16 -10.89 -1.63
C HIS A 141 -11.28 -10.46 -0.16
N ASP A 142 -10.64 -11.19 0.76
CA ASP A 142 -10.82 -10.98 2.20
C ASP A 142 -9.59 -10.38 2.89
N GLN A 143 -8.55 -10.01 2.12
CA GLN A 143 -7.20 -9.80 2.67
C GLN A 143 -6.69 -8.36 2.61
N PHE A 144 -7.09 -7.57 1.62
CA PHE A 144 -6.77 -6.16 1.55
C PHE A 144 -7.77 -5.46 0.63
N GLN A 145 -7.88 -4.14 0.79
CA GLN A 145 -8.69 -3.31 -0.10
C GLN A 145 -7.75 -2.44 -0.94
N ILE A 146 -7.96 -2.46 -2.26
CA ILE A 146 -7.44 -1.45 -3.19
C ILE A 146 -8.62 -0.53 -3.51
N GLY A 147 -8.42 0.77 -3.42
CA GLY A 147 -9.40 1.70 -3.98
C GLY A 147 -9.23 3.13 -3.53
N ASP A 148 -10.16 3.94 -4.01
CA ASP A 148 -10.29 5.35 -3.69
C ASP A 148 -11.17 5.50 -2.44
N VAL A 149 -10.92 6.55 -1.68
CA VAL A 149 -11.86 6.97 -0.63
C VAL A 149 -13.16 7.32 -1.36
N PRO A 150 -14.33 6.77 -0.97
CA PRO A 150 -15.58 7.33 -1.43
C PRO A 150 -15.69 8.76 -0.89
N ASP A 151 -15.36 9.74 -1.73
CA ASP A 151 -15.68 11.15 -1.52
C ASP A 151 -17.21 11.27 -1.60
N SER A 152 -17.92 10.93 -0.51
CA SER A 152 -19.27 11.41 -0.15
C SER A 152 -19.97 10.48 0.84
N GLY A 153 -19.32 10.16 1.96
CA GLY A 153 -20.09 9.99 3.18
C GLY A 153 -20.60 11.37 3.60
N CYS A 154 -21.75 11.83 3.07
CA CYS A 154 -22.40 13.08 3.49
C CYS A 154 -22.92 12.98 4.94
N THR A 155 -22.01 12.81 5.89
CA THR A 155 -22.25 12.86 7.34
C THR A 155 -22.92 14.17 7.73
N LEU A 156 -22.62 15.26 7.01
CA LEU A 156 -23.34 16.53 7.15
C LEU A 156 -24.84 16.38 6.82
N PHE A 157 -25.20 15.71 5.71
CA PHE A 157 -26.62 15.44 5.39
C PHE A 157 -27.27 14.54 6.43
N LEU A 158 -26.58 13.49 6.88
CA LEU A 158 -27.10 12.61 7.94
C LEU A 158 -27.32 13.38 9.25
N ALA A 159 -26.39 14.27 9.62
CA ALA A 159 -26.49 15.11 10.79
C ALA A 159 -27.66 16.10 10.67
N VAL A 160 -27.84 16.73 9.50
CA VAL A 160 -28.98 17.62 9.23
C VAL A 160 -30.31 16.86 9.31
N ILE A 161 -30.39 15.67 8.73
CA ILE A 161 -31.58 14.82 8.80
C ILE A 161 -31.87 14.42 10.25
N ALA A 162 -30.85 13.99 11.01
CA ALA A 162 -31.01 13.61 12.40
C ALA A 162 -31.51 14.79 13.27
N VAL A 163 -30.96 15.99 13.07
CA VAL A 163 -31.39 17.20 13.76
C VAL A 163 -32.83 17.58 13.39
N ALA A 164 -33.20 17.51 12.10
CA ALA A 164 -34.55 17.77 11.65
C ALA A 164 -35.58 16.78 12.24
N LEU A 165 -35.22 15.49 12.34
CA LEU A 165 -36.05 14.47 12.97
C LEU A 165 -36.20 14.71 14.48
N LEU A 166 -35.13 15.12 15.17
CA LEU A 166 -35.16 15.51 16.59
C LEU A 166 -36.12 16.68 16.84
N PHE A 167 -36.06 17.73 16.04
CA PHE A 167 -36.98 18.86 16.17
C PHE A 167 -38.43 18.48 15.85
N SER A 168 -38.64 17.61 14.86
CA SER A 168 -39.97 17.11 14.50
C SER A 168 -40.57 16.26 15.61
N LEU A 169 -39.75 15.43 16.26
CA LEU A 169 -40.15 14.60 17.40
C LEU A 169 -40.47 15.47 18.63
N ASP A 170 -39.63 16.45 18.97
CA ASP A 170 -39.91 17.40 20.06
C ASP A 170 -41.22 18.16 19.82
N ALA A 171 -41.43 18.65 18.60
CA ALA A 171 -42.68 19.32 18.22
C ALA A 171 -43.90 18.39 18.32
N ALA A 172 -43.78 17.10 17.94
CA ALA A 172 -44.85 16.12 18.06
C ALA A 172 -45.17 15.79 19.53
N ILE A 173 -44.16 15.62 20.38
CA ILE A 173 -44.33 15.36 21.83
C ILE A 173 -45.04 16.53 22.51
N ARG A 174 -44.67 17.78 22.19
CA ARG A 174 -45.33 18.98 22.75
C ARG A 174 -46.79 19.15 22.29
N ARG A 175 -47.13 18.60 21.12
CA ARG A 175 -48.49 18.62 20.57
C ARG A 175 -49.35 17.44 21.03
N CYS A 176 -48.77 16.42 21.66
CA CYS A 176 -49.51 15.30 22.23
C CYS A 176 -50.32 15.73 23.48
N PRO A 177 -51.65 15.52 23.50
CA PRO A 177 -52.53 15.94 24.61
C PRO A 177 -52.19 15.32 25.97
N CYS A 178 -51.46 14.19 26.00
CA CYS A 178 -51.01 13.56 27.25
C CYS A 178 -49.96 14.40 28.00
N SER A 179 -49.11 15.17 27.31
CA SER A 179 -48.07 15.98 27.96
C SER A 179 -48.61 17.29 28.54
N GLN A 180 -49.72 17.81 28.01
CA GLN A 180 -50.31 19.08 28.47
C GLN A 180 -51.16 18.93 29.73
N ARG A 181 -51.47 17.70 30.19
CA ARG A 181 -52.27 17.47 31.41
C ARG A 181 -51.46 17.46 32.71
N LEU A 182 -50.12 17.47 32.65
CA LEU A 182 -49.26 17.44 33.84
C LEU A 182 -48.89 18.83 34.39
N HIS A 183 -49.26 19.92 33.69
CA HIS A 183 -49.05 21.29 34.16
C HIS A 183 -50.33 22.13 34.00
N ARG A 184 -51.35 21.81 34.81
CA ARG A 184 -52.32 22.82 35.26
C ARG A 184 -52.59 22.61 36.75
N PRO A 185 -52.21 23.56 37.62
CA PRO A 185 -52.78 23.64 38.96
C PRO A 185 -54.27 24.00 38.90
#